data_AF-A0A9D8BAS5-F1
#
_entry.id   AF-A0A9D8BAS5-F1
#
_cell.length_a   1.000
_cell.length_b   1.000
_cell.length_c   1.000
_cell.angle_alpha   90.00
_cell.angle_beta   90.00
_cell.angle_gamma   90.00
#
_symmetry.space_group_name_H-M   'P 1'
#
loop_
_entity.id
_entity.type
_entity.pdbx_description
1 polymer ?
#
loop_
_entity_poly.entity_id
_entity_poly.type
_entity_poly.pdbx_seq_one_letter_code
_entity_poly.pdbx_strand_id
1 'polypeptide(L)' 'MIGLRSAMKAFGITNSWIITYDETKELEVQEGIINVVPAWQWLLAI' A
#
# COMPACT_ATOMS: atom_id res chain seq x y z
N MET A 1 0.65 5.18 10.22
CA MET A 1 0.91 5.32 8.77
C MET A 1 1.90 6.43 8.38
N ILE A 2 2.48 7.20 9.32
CA ILE A 2 3.36 8.33 8.96
C ILE A 2 4.60 7.90 8.18
N GLY A 3 5.24 6.78 8.56
CA GLY A 3 6.47 6.30 7.90
C GLY A 3 6.29 5.98 6.42
N LEU A 4 5.28 5.19 6.06
CA LEU A 4 5.01 4.81 4.67
C LEU A 4 4.70 6.04 3.81
N ARG A 5 3.84 6.95 4.29
CA ARG A 5 3.52 8.19 3.57
C ARG A 5 4.74 9.09 3.36
N SER A 6 5.58 9.23 4.39
CA SER A 6 6.83 9.98 4.27
C SER A 6 7.78 9.38 3.23
N ALA A 7 7.89 8.05 3.18
CA ALA A 7 8.68 7.37 2.15
C ALA A 7 8.07 7.55 0.75
N MET A 8 6.76 7.37 0.61
CA MET A 8 6.05 7.59 -0.65
C MET A 8 6.33 8.99 -1.21
N LYS A 9 6.19 10.02 -0.36
CA LYS A 9 6.52 11.40 -0.72
C LYS A 9 7.99 11.58 -1.10
N ALA A 10 8.92 11.07 -0.28
CA ALA A 10 10.34 11.27 -0.47
C ALA A 10 10.88 10.60 -1.76
N PHE A 11 10.28 9.48 -2.17
CA PHE A 11 10.71 8.71 -3.33
C PHE A 11 9.78 8.84 -4.55
N GLY A 12 8.74 9.69 -4.48
CA GLY A 12 7.78 9.88 -5.58
C GLY A 12 6.96 8.62 -5.90
N ILE A 13 6.74 7.75 -4.90
CA ILE A 13 5.97 6.52 -5.07
C ILE A 13 4.49 6.85 -4.89
N THR A 14 3.69 6.64 -5.94
CA THR A 14 2.25 6.93 -5.95
C THR A 14 1.37 5.71 -5.70
N ASN A 15 1.98 4.52 -5.66
CA ASN A 15 1.27 3.27 -5.40
C ASN A 15 2.08 2.41 -4.42
N SER A 16 1.46 1.96 -3.33
CA SER A 16 2.12 1.18 -2.28
C SER A 16 1.22 0.08 -1.75
N TRP A 17 1.81 -0.93 -1.10
CA TRP A 17 1.09 -2.08 -0.56
C TRP A 17 1.37 -2.27 0.92
N ILE A 18 0.33 -2.60 1.68
CA ILE A 18 0.42 -3.15 3.04
C ILE A 18 -0.10 -4.57 2.96
N ILE A 19 0.78 -5.53 3.26
CA ILE A 19 0.45 -6.95 3.21
C ILE A 19 -0.10 -7.39 4.55
N THR A 20 -1.30 -7.97 4.54
CA THR A 20 -2.04 -8.43 5.72
C THR A 20 -2.32 -9.92 5.62
N TYR A 21 -3.00 -10.48 6.64
CA TYR A 21 -3.43 -11.87 6.62
C TYR A 21 -4.72 -12.07 5.79
N ASP A 22 -5.73 -11.22 6.02
CA ASP A 22 -7.08 -11.35 5.45
C ASP A 22 -7.76 -10.01 5.10
N GLU A 23 -7.21 -8.88 5.54
CA GLU A 23 -7.80 -7.56 5.27
C GLU A 23 -7.57 -7.08 3.84
N THR A 24 -8.63 -6.58 3.19
CA THR A 24 -8.56 -5.90 1.90
C THR A 24 -9.14 -4.49 2.00
N LYS A 25 -8.37 -3.47 1.64
CA LYS A 25 -8.80 -2.07 1.68
C LYS A 25 -7.95 -1.19 0.77
N GLU A 26 -8.59 -0.27 0.06
CA GLU A 26 -7.88 0.81 -0.63
C GLU A 26 -7.92 2.07 0.23
N LEU A 27 -6.78 2.76 0.34
CA LEU A 27 -6.65 4.01 1.06
C LEU A 27 -6.11 5.09 0.11
N GLU A 28 -6.96 6.06 -0.23
CA GLU A 28 -6.53 7.28 -0.90
C GLU A 28 -5.82 8.21 0.09
N VAL A 29 -4.60 8.62 -0.25
CA VAL A 29 -3.81 9.60 0.48
C VAL A 29 -3.29 10.67 -0.46
N GLN A 30 -2.81 11.79 0.07
CA GLN A 30 -2.26 12.87 -0.77
C GLN A 30 -1.13 12.41 -1.68
N GLU A 31 -0.35 11.42 -1.24
CA GLU A 31 0.78 10.87 -1.99
C GLU A 31 0.37 9.88 -3.09
N GLY A 32 -0.88 9.39 -3.08
CA GLY A 32 -1.37 8.37 -4.01
C GLY A 32 -2.23 7.31 -3.33
N ILE A 33 -2.08 6.06 -3.74
CA ILE A 33 -2.92 4.94 -3.27
C ILE A 33 -2.08 3.98 -2.41
N ILE A 34 -2.65 3.54 -1.29
CA ILE A 34 -2.13 2.43 -0.49
C ILE A 34 -3.13 1.27 -0.55
N ASN A 35 -2.69 0.17 -1.16
CA ASN A 35 -3.42 -1.08 -1.27
C ASN A 35 -3.13 -1.96 -0.05
N VAL A 36 -4.10 -2.13 0.83
CA VAL A 36 -4.05 -3.12 1.90
C VAL A 36 -4.62 -4.42 1.33
N VAL A 37 -3.82 -5.48 1.26
CA VAL A 37 -4.23 -6.76 0.66
C VAL A 37 -3.68 -7.95 1.46
N PRO A 38 -4.39 -9.09 1.48
CA PRO A 38 -3.85 -10.34 1.99
C PRO A 38 -2.59 -10.79 1.23
N ALA A 39 -1.67 -11.44 1.93
CA ALA A 39 -0.43 -11.96 1.35
C ALA A 39 -0.66 -12.85 0.12
N TRP A 40 -1.66 -13.72 0.16
CA TRP A 40 -1.97 -14.61 -0.95
C TRP A 40 -2.45 -13.86 -2.20
N GLN A 41 -3.22 -12.76 -2.04
CA GLN A 41 -3.65 -11.95 -3.19
C GLN A 41 -2.45 -11.27 -3.83
N TRP A 42 -1.55 -10.71 -3.01
CA TRP A 42 -0.35 -10.06 -3.50
C TRP A 42 0.60 -11.03 -4.22
N LEU A 43 0.79 -12.23 -3.68
CA LEU A 43 1.64 -13.26 -4.29
C LEU A 43 1.10 -13.77 -5.64
N LEU A 44 -0.22 -13.77 -5.83
CA LEU A 44 -0.85 -14.24 -7.08
C LEU A 44 -0.99 -13.15 -8.15
N ALA A 45 -0.82 -11.87 -7.77
CA ALA A 45 -0.95 -10.74 -8.68
C ALA A 45 0.37 -10.32 -9.37
N ILE A 46 1.49 -10.97 -9.01
CA ILE A 46 2.83 -10.79 -9.59
C ILE A 46 3.09 -11.92 -10.58
#